data_AF-A0A9W8U626-F1
#
_entry.id   AF-A0A9W8U626-F1
#
_cell.length_a   1.000
_cell.length_b   1.000
_cell.length_c   1.000
_cell.angle_alpha   90.00
_cell.angle_beta   90.00
_cell.angle_gamma   90.00
#
_symmetry.space_group_name_H-M   'P 1'
#
loop_
_entity.id
_entity.type
_entity.pdbx_description
1 polymer ?
#
loop_
_entity_poly.entity_id
_entity_poly.type
_entity_poly.pdbx_seq_one_letter_code
_entity_poly.pdbx_strand_id
1 'polypeptide(L)'
;MSPATDTIHDHLSDLYREYRQTKDIPSKAIFFSPQCRQICRTNSSYAAKDRETIIKYLLEAGPVIEDIYRREGWLDGETRGPPKSFYSVKPLTETEMTDFATIEELEPAGFQSVEEAQRKARDENWQGLRVDMWTDDGDKRGILVKVQYWWRMELLGPKAGTWKQILHDILYLGPRDGSETDTIGEVIEEK
;
A
#
# COMPACT_ATOMS: atom_id res chain seq x y z
N MET A 1 21.66 -0.77 -14.07
CA MET A 1 20.99 -1.47 -12.94
C MET A 1 21.70 -2.80 -12.77
N SER A 2 22.00 -3.21 -11.53
CA SER A 2 22.68 -4.48 -11.28
C SER A 2 21.69 -5.64 -11.38
N PRO A 3 22.06 -6.79 -11.96
CA PRO A 3 21.17 -7.94 -12.12
C PRO A 3 20.59 -8.48 -10.80
N ALA A 4 21.26 -8.26 -9.67
CA ALA A 4 20.74 -8.62 -8.35
C ALA A 4 19.55 -7.76 -7.89
N THR A 5 19.50 -6.50 -8.32
CA THR A 5 18.42 -5.55 -7.97
C THR A 5 17.14 -5.86 -8.75
N ASP A 6 17.28 -6.25 -10.02
CA ASP A 6 16.11 -6.63 -10.84
C ASP A 6 15.45 -7.90 -10.28
N THR A 7 16.24 -8.87 -9.80
CA THR A 7 15.70 -10.11 -9.21
C THR A 7 14.95 -9.90 -7.90
N ILE A 8 15.31 -8.90 -7.08
CA ILE A 8 14.59 -8.65 -5.84
C ILE A 8 13.25 -7.96 -6.11
N HIS A 9 13.21 -7.03 -7.06
CA HIS A 9 11.99 -6.31 -7.39
C HIS A 9 10.93 -7.21 -8.02
N ASP A 10 11.35 -8.15 -8.89
CA ASP A 10 10.46 -9.18 -9.42
C ASP A 10 9.90 -10.04 -8.28
N HIS A 11 10.76 -10.49 -7.36
CA HIS A 11 10.34 -11.28 -6.21
C HIS A 11 9.35 -10.54 -5.29
N LEU A 12 9.58 -9.26 -5.01
CA LEU A 12 8.65 -8.46 -4.20
C LEU A 12 7.32 -8.22 -4.92
N SER A 13 7.34 -8.07 -6.24
CA SER A 13 6.12 -7.92 -7.05
C SER A 13 5.29 -9.20 -7.04
N ASP A 14 5.93 -10.37 -7.09
CA ASP A 14 5.28 -11.67 -6.93
C ASP A 14 4.67 -11.81 -5.53
N LEU A 15 5.41 -11.45 -4.47
CA LEU A 15 4.87 -11.47 -3.10
C LEU A 15 3.68 -10.51 -2.93
N TYR A 16 3.72 -9.34 -3.56
CA TYR A 16 2.59 -8.41 -3.55
C TYR A 16 1.37 -9.00 -4.28
N ARG A 17 1.59 -9.70 -5.40
CA ARG A 17 0.54 -10.41 -6.14
C ARG A 17 -0.09 -11.52 -5.29
N GLU A 18 0.71 -12.33 -4.60
CA GLU A 18 0.23 -13.34 -3.65
C GLU A 18 -0.59 -12.71 -2.51
N TYR A 19 -0.13 -11.58 -1.97
CA TYR A 19 -0.86 -10.80 -0.99
C TYR A 19 -2.25 -10.39 -1.50
N ARG A 20 -2.37 -9.86 -2.74
CA ARG A 20 -3.65 -9.46 -3.31
C ARG A 20 -4.57 -10.65 -3.60
N GLN A 21 -4.01 -11.79 -4.03
CA GLN A 21 -4.76 -13.02 -4.30
C GLN A 21 -5.26 -13.72 -3.03
N THR A 22 -4.65 -13.44 -1.87
CA THR A 22 -5.12 -13.95 -0.57
C THR A 22 -6.49 -13.35 -0.24
N LYS A 23 -7.56 -14.16 -0.36
CA LYS A 23 -8.96 -13.71 -0.18
C LYS A 23 -9.35 -13.55 1.30
N ASP A 24 -8.85 -14.43 2.17
CA ASP A 24 -9.08 -14.32 3.62
C ASP A 24 -8.25 -13.16 4.19
N ILE A 25 -8.92 -12.11 4.70
CA ILE A 25 -8.23 -10.90 5.17
C ILE A 25 -7.29 -11.19 6.34
N PRO A 26 -7.68 -11.93 7.40
CA PRO A 26 -6.75 -12.32 8.47
C PRO A 26 -5.49 -13.02 7.97
N SER A 27 -5.60 -13.89 6.95
CA SER A 27 -4.45 -14.58 6.36
C SER A 27 -3.42 -13.64 5.72
N LYS A 28 -3.80 -12.42 5.33
CA LYS A 28 -2.87 -11.41 4.81
C LYS A 28 -1.80 -10.99 5.84
N ALA A 29 -2.03 -11.23 7.13
CA ALA A 29 -1.07 -10.97 8.20
C ALA A 29 0.27 -11.70 7.99
N ILE A 30 0.32 -12.76 7.18
CA ILE A 30 1.56 -13.45 6.82
C ILE A 30 2.50 -12.56 5.99
N PHE A 31 2.01 -11.56 5.26
CA PHE A 31 2.87 -10.69 4.45
C PHE A 31 3.43 -9.51 5.25
N PHE A 32 2.89 -9.28 6.45
CA PHE A 32 3.20 -8.11 7.27
C PHE A 32 4.15 -8.50 8.40
N SER A 33 5.17 -7.67 8.63
CA SER A 33 5.92 -7.70 9.88
C SER A 33 4.94 -7.48 11.04
N PRO A 34 5.14 -8.11 12.22
CA PRO A 34 4.33 -7.78 13.40
C PRO A 34 4.34 -6.28 13.75
N GLN A 35 5.43 -5.60 13.44
CA GLN A 35 5.60 -4.16 13.64
C GLN A 35 5.29 -3.34 12.38
N CYS A 36 4.60 -3.91 11.40
CA CYS A 36 4.21 -3.19 10.19
C CYS A 36 3.36 -1.98 10.57
N ARG A 37 3.70 -0.81 10.01
CA ARG A 37 3.03 0.46 10.25
C ARG A 37 2.25 0.88 9.02
N GLN A 38 1.27 1.76 9.21
CA GLN A 38 0.55 2.39 8.10
C GLN A 38 0.40 3.88 8.37
N ILE A 39 0.59 4.68 7.33
CA ILE A 39 0.27 6.11 7.32
C ILE A 39 -0.61 6.42 6.12
N CYS A 40 -1.34 7.53 6.21
CA CYS A 40 -2.10 8.07 5.09
C CYS A 40 -1.87 9.58 4.99
N ARG A 41 -1.23 10.00 3.90
CA ARG A 41 -0.85 11.40 3.67
C ARG A 41 -2.06 12.32 3.47
N THR A 42 -3.16 11.77 2.96
CA THR A 42 -4.42 12.51 2.80
C THR A 42 -5.30 12.50 4.05
N ASN A 43 -5.00 11.66 5.03
CA ASN A 43 -5.71 11.59 6.31
C ASN A 43 -4.80 11.00 7.40
N SER A 44 -4.06 11.84 8.12
CA SER A 44 -3.09 11.42 9.13
C SER A 44 -3.68 10.62 10.29
N SER A 45 -5.00 10.73 10.54
CA SER A 45 -5.69 9.90 11.54
C SER A 45 -5.86 8.44 11.11
N TYR A 46 -5.79 8.16 9.81
CA TYR A 46 -5.84 6.81 9.26
C TYR A 46 -4.45 6.16 9.27
N ALA A 47 -3.95 5.92 10.49
CA ALA A 47 -2.63 5.38 10.75
C ALA A 47 -2.67 4.15 11.66
N ALA A 48 -1.68 3.27 11.52
CA ALA A 48 -1.53 2.06 12.31
C ALA A 48 -0.10 1.92 12.84
N LYS A 49 0.01 1.48 14.10
CA LYS A 49 1.30 1.23 14.77
C LYS A 49 1.75 -0.23 14.69
N ASP A 50 0.84 -1.12 14.30
CA ASP A 50 1.04 -2.55 14.25
C ASP A 50 0.19 -3.21 13.17
N ARG A 51 0.55 -4.46 12.89
CA ARG A 51 -0.08 -5.31 11.89
C ARG A 51 -1.56 -5.56 12.19
N GLU A 52 -1.89 -5.81 13.46
CA GLU A 52 -3.25 -6.16 13.88
C GLU A 52 -4.23 -5.01 13.57
N THR A 53 -3.78 -3.77 13.78
CA THR A 53 -4.54 -2.57 13.41
C THR A 53 -4.72 -2.44 11.90
N ILE A 54 -3.70 -2.76 11.09
CA ILE A 54 -3.81 -2.77 9.62
C ILE A 54 -4.84 -3.80 9.16
N ILE A 55 -4.80 -5.02 9.72
CA ILE A 55 -5.78 -6.08 9.39
C ILE A 55 -7.20 -5.63 9.76
N LYS A 56 -7.37 -4.97 10.91
CA LYS A 56 -8.65 -4.38 11.29
C LYS A 56 -9.13 -3.35 10.26
N TYR A 57 -8.26 -2.44 9.81
CA TYR A 57 -8.61 -1.47 8.77
C TYR A 57 -9.00 -2.11 7.45
N LEU A 58 -8.34 -3.22 7.05
CA LEU A 58 -8.73 -3.96 5.85
C LEU A 58 -10.14 -4.57 5.99
N LEU A 59 -10.49 -5.08 7.16
CA LEU A 59 -11.85 -5.58 7.45
C LEU A 59 -12.90 -4.45 7.46
N GLU A 60 -12.50 -3.25 7.88
CA GLU A 60 -13.35 -2.07 8.05
C GLU A 60 -13.25 -1.09 6.86
N ALA A 61 -12.66 -1.49 5.74
CA ALA A 61 -12.44 -0.62 4.59
C ALA A 61 -13.75 -0.21 3.89
N GLY A 62 -14.79 -1.04 3.96
CA GLY A 62 -16.10 -0.78 3.35
C GLY A 62 -16.70 0.58 3.75
N PRO A 63 -16.87 0.85 5.07
CA PRO A 63 -17.31 2.16 5.56
C PRO A 63 -16.47 3.36 5.08
N VAL A 64 -15.14 3.21 4.97
CA VAL A 64 -14.25 4.29 4.48
C VAL A 64 -14.54 4.58 3.00
N ILE A 65 -14.71 3.53 2.19
CA ILE A 65 -15.08 3.66 0.79
C ILE A 65 -16.47 4.30 0.66
N GLU A 66 -17.45 3.86 1.45
CA GLU A 66 -18.80 4.42 1.42
C GLU A 66 -18.82 5.92 1.74
N ASP A 67 -18.01 6.36 2.72
CA ASP A 67 -17.88 7.78 3.04
C ASP A 67 -17.32 8.61 1.87
N ILE A 68 -16.35 8.07 1.13
CA ILE A 68 -15.83 8.73 -0.09
C ILE A 68 -16.96 8.85 -1.12
N TYR A 69 -17.68 7.76 -1.41
CA TYR A 69 -18.81 7.79 -2.36
C TYR A 69 -19.90 8.78 -1.93
N ARG A 70 -20.15 8.90 -0.62
CA ARG A 70 -21.10 9.86 -0.05
C ARG A 70 -20.66 11.30 -0.31
N ARG A 71 -19.40 11.62 -0.04
CA ARG A 71 -18.83 12.96 -0.22
C ARG A 71 -18.84 13.39 -1.69
N GLU A 72 -18.63 12.46 -2.60
CA GLU A 72 -18.71 12.70 -4.05
C GLU A 72 -20.14 12.72 -4.61
N GLY A 73 -21.16 12.45 -3.77
CA GLY A 73 -22.55 12.43 -4.20
C GLY A 73 -22.94 11.23 -5.09
N TRP A 74 -22.22 10.11 -4.97
CA TRP A 74 -22.40 8.93 -5.83
C TRP A 74 -23.32 7.85 -5.25
N LEU A 75 -23.87 8.05 -4.05
CA LEU A 75 -24.75 7.08 -3.38
C LEU A 75 -26.20 7.05 -3.92
N ASP A 76 -26.56 7.93 -4.85
CA ASP A 76 -27.92 7.99 -5.39
C ASP A 76 -28.16 6.98 -6.53
N GLY A 77 -28.95 5.94 -6.21
CA GLY A 77 -30.07 5.50 -7.04
C GLY A 77 -29.91 4.32 -8.00
N GLU A 78 -28.69 3.91 -8.38
CA GLU A 78 -28.53 2.77 -9.30
C GLU A 78 -27.78 1.62 -8.63
N THR A 79 -28.47 0.49 -8.43
CA THR A 79 -27.83 -0.80 -8.16
C THR A 79 -27.00 -1.19 -9.38
N ARG A 80 -25.72 -0.82 -9.34
CA ARG A 80 -24.72 -1.26 -10.32
C ARG A 80 -24.04 -2.51 -9.78
N GLY A 81 -23.55 -3.34 -10.69
CA GLY A 81 -22.73 -4.50 -10.32
C GLY A 81 -21.47 -4.05 -9.54
N PRO A 82 -20.77 -5.00 -8.88
CA PRO A 82 -19.53 -4.66 -8.20
C PRO A 82 -18.55 -4.00 -9.17
N PRO A 83 -17.88 -2.90 -8.78
CA PRO A 83 -16.94 -2.23 -9.65
C PRO A 83 -15.76 -3.17 -9.95
N LYS A 84 -15.21 -3.04 -11.15
CA LYS A 84 -13.96 -3.73 -11.50
C LYS A 84 -12.84 -3.16 -10.65
N SER A 85 -11.92 -4.01 -10.22
CA SER A 85 -10.76 -3.60 -9.43
C SER A 85 -9.49 -3.84 -10.23
N PHE A 86 -8.56 -2.89 -10.16
CA PHE A 86 -7.29 -2.93 -10.88
C PHE A 86 -6.15 -2.53 -9.96
N TYR A 87 -4.94 -2.96 -10.31
CA TYR A 87 -3.74 -2.39 -9.73
C TYR A 87 -2.56 -2.41 -10.71
N SER A 88 -1.59 -1.54 -10.47
CA SER A 88 -0.26 -1.62 -11.04
C SER A 88 0.79 -1.74 -9.94
N VAL A 89 1.95 -2.32 -10.27
CA VAL A 89 3.08 -2.44 -9.36
C VAL A 89 4.38 -2.13 -10.10
N LYS A 90 5.24 -1.33 -9.47
CA LYS A 90 6.60 -1.07 -9.94
C LYS A 90 7.56 -0.84 -8.76
N PRO A 91 8.88 -0.99 -8.96
CA PRO A 91 9.87 -0.52 -7.99
C PRO A 91 9.74 0.98 -7.72
N LEU A 92 10.09 1.42 -6.52
CA LEU A 92 10.31 2.85 -6.27
C LEU A 92 11.51 3.35 -7.07
N THR A 93 11.36 4.53 -7.65
CA THR A 93 12.45 5.31 -8.23
C THR A 93 13.38 5.85 -7.15
N GLU A 94 14.58 6.30 -7.52
CA GLU A 94 15.52 6.92 -6.58
C GLU A 94 14.90 8.11 -5.83
N THR A 95 14.08 8.92 -6.50
CA THR A 95 13.35 10.03 -5.88
C THR A 95 12.33 9.51 -4.86
N GLU A 96 11.49 8.55 -5.25
CA GLU A 96 10.49 7.95 -4.34
C GLU A 96 11.14 7.27 -3.14
N MET A 97 12.33 6.66 -3.29
CA MET A 97 13.08 6.04 -2.20
C MET A 97 13.55 7.02 -1.11
N THR A 98 13.51 8.32 -1.40
CA THR A 98 13.88 9.40 -0.46
C THR A 98 12.69 10.26 0.00
N ASP A 99 11.53 10.07 -0.64
CA ASP A 99 10.29 10.79 -0.36
C ASP A 99 9.53 10.13 0.81
N PHE A 100 10.04 10.33 2.02
CA PHE A 100 9.32 9.97 3.24
C PHE A 100 8.29 11.05 3.58
N ALA A 101 7.18 10.62 4.16
CA ALA A 101 6.13 11.50 4.67
C ALA A 101 6.63 12.49 5.74
N THR A 102 5.83 13.51 6.01
CA THR A 102 6.07 14.52 7.04
C THR A 102 5.87 13.94 8.45
N ILE A 103 6.33 14.65 9.48
CA ILE A 103 6.12 14.22 10.86
C ILE A 103 4.63 14.19 11.25
N GLU A 104 3.81 15.07 10.69
CA GLU A 104 2.35 15.11 10.94
C GLU A 104 1.66 13.81 10.48
N GLU A 105 2.21 13.16 9.45
CA GLU A 105 1.70 11.90 8.89
C GLU A 105 2.33 10.68 9.57
N LEU A 106 3.60 10.80 10.01
CA LEU A 106 4.38 9.72 10.61
C LEU A 106 4.12 9.51 12.12
N GLU A 107 3.91 10.59 12.87
CA GLU A 107 3.72 10.54 14.33
C GLU A 107 2.51 9.66 14.74
N PRO A 108 1.34 9.72 14.07
CA PRO A 108 0.21 8.84 14.39
C PRO A 108 0.54 7.35 14.27
N ALA A 109 1.44 6.97 13.37
CA ALA A 109 1.96 5.60 13.21
C ALA A 109 3.11 5.25 14.17
N GLY A 110 3.49 6.16 15.07
CA GLY A 110 4.44 5.92 16.14
C GLY A 110 5.91 6.17 15.77
N PHE A 111 6.19 6.89 14.69
CA PHE A 111 7.53 7.42 14.44
C PHE A 111 7.74 8.70 15.26
N GLN A 112 8.98 8.93 15.69
CA GLN A 112 9.38 10.10 16.47
C GLN A 112 9.87 11.25 15.59
N SER A 113 10.32 10.94 14.37
CA SER A 113 10.88 11.91 13.43
C SER A 113 10.95 11.33 12.01
N VAL A 114 11.08 12.19 11.01
CA VAL A 114 11.36 11.77 9.62
C VAL A 114 12.72 11.10 9.53
N GLU A 115 13.71 11.62 10.27
CA GLU A 115 15.08 11.10 10.34
C GLU A 115 15.13 9.69 10.92
N GLU A 116 14.24 9.35 11.86
CA GLU A 116 14.09 7.98 12.33
C GLU A 116 13.66 7.05 11.20
N ALA A 117 12.59 7.38 10.46
CA ALA A 117 12.10 6.54 9.38
C ALA A 117 13.18 6.32 8.30
N GLN A 118 13.85 7.40 7.88
CA GLN A 118 14.95 7.35 6.94
C GLN A 118 16.13 6.52 7.43
N ARG A 119 16.49 6.65 8.72
CA ARG A 119 17.57 5.86 9.32
C ARG A 119 17.20 4.38 9.32
N LYS A 120 15.98 4.01 9.74
CA LYS A 120 15.51 2.62 9.72
C LYS A 120 15.53 2.04 8.31
N ALA A 121 15.10 2.82 7.32
CA ALA A 121 15.14 2.40 5.93
C ALA A 121 16.55 2.07 5.43
N ARG A 122 17.55 2.87 5.81
CA ARG A 122 18.96 2.61 5.48
C ARG A 122 19.52 1.42 6.26
N ASP A 123 19.38 1.43 7.58
CA ASP A 123 20.03 0.44 8.46
C ASP A 123 19.46 -0.97 8.26
N GLU A 124 18.17 -1.06 7.93
CA GLU A 124 17.45 -2.32 7.73
C GLU A 124 17.28 -2.67 6.23
N ASN A 125 17.92 -1.93 5.33
CA ASN A 125 17.91 -2.14 3.87
C ASN A 125 16.51 -2.26 3.25
N TRP A 126 15.62 -1.32 3.58
CA TRP A 126 14.25 -1.35 3.07
C TRP A 126 14.21 -1.28 1.54
N GLN A 127 13.32 -2.05 0.94
CA GLN A 127 13.01 -2.04 -0.49
C GLN A 127 11.58 -1.55 -0.69
N GLY A 128 11.35 -0.74 -1.73
CA GLY A 128 10.05 -0.13 -1.95
C GLY A 128 9.38 -0.62 -3.24
N LEU A 129 8.06 -0.78 -3.18
CA LEU A 129 7.19 -0.90 -4.34
C LEU A 129 6.19 0.26 -4.37
N ARG A 130 6.01 0.87 -5.53
CA ARG A 130 4.89 1.75 -5.83
C ARG A 130 3.74 0.90 -6.33
N VAL A 131 2.57 1.07 -5.71
CA VAL A 131 1.34 0.41 -6.11
C VAL A 131 0.23 1.45 -6.22
N ASP A 132 -0.40 1.50 -7.38
CA ASP A 132 -1.63 2.26 -7.59
C ASP A 132 -2.77 1.24 -7.76
N MET A 133 -3.83 1.39 -6.99
CA MET A 133 -5.02 0.53 -6.99
C MET A 133 -6.23 1.38 -7.28
N TRP A 134 -7.13 0.92 -8.15
CA TRP A 134 -8.36 1.65 -8.40
C TRP A 134 -9.54 0.75 -8.70
N THR A 135 -10.73 1.28 -8.46
CA THR A 135 -11.98 0.67 -8.89
C THR A 135 -12.58 1.44 -10.06
N ASP A 136 -13.23 0.76 -10.99
CA ASP A 136 -13.94 1.36 -12.11
C ASP A 136 -15.36 0.81 -12.19
N ASP A 137 -16.34 1.70 -12.10
CA ASP A 137 -17.75 1.36 -12.23
C ASP A 137 -18.36 1.74 -13.60
N GLY A 138 -17.53 2.17 -14.55
CA GLY A 138 -17.92 2.52 -15.92
C GLY A 138 -18.16 4.01 -16.18
N ASP A 139 -18.33 4.83 -15.14
CA ASP A 139 -18.67 6.27 -15.29
C ASP A 139 -17.57 7.20 -14.74
N LYS A 140 -16.30 6.76 -14.79
CA LYS A 140 -15.15 7.43 -14.16
C LYS A 140 -15.30 7.60 -12.64
N ARG A 141 -16.25 6.92 -12.01
CA ARG A 141 -16.37 6.85 -10.55
C ARG A 141 -15.57 5.66 -10.06
N GLY A 142 -15.12 5.77 -8.82
CA GLY A 142 -14.30 4.75 -8.19
C GLY A 142 -13.33 5.34 -7.20
N ILE A 143 -12.66 4.45 -6.50
CA ILE A 143 -11.61 4.79 -5.55
C ILE A 143 -10.27 4.68 -6.25
N LEU A 144 -9.36 5.56 -5.91
CA LEU A 144 -7.95 5.47 -6.19
C LEU A 144 -7.18 5.44 -4.87
N VAL A 145 -6.27 4.47 -4.76
CA VAL A 145 -5.34 4.35 -3.65
C VAL A 145 -3.94 4.27 -4.22
N LYS A 146 -3.07 5.22 -3.83
CA LYS A 146 -1.66 5.24 -4.21
C LYS A 146 -0.84 4.91 -2.97
N VAL A 147 0.01 3.90 -3.04
CA VAL A 147 0.75 3.40 -1.87
C VAL A 147 2.20 3.14 -2.23
N GLN A 148 3.12 3.54 -1.35
CA GLN A 148 4.46 2.98 -1.30
C GLN A 148 4.49 1.89 -0.23
N TYR A 149 4.65 0.64 -0.66
CA TYR A 149 4.86 -0.49 0.24
C TYR A 149 6.36 -0.67 0.46
N TRP A 150 6.77 -0.51 1.71
CA TRP A 150 8.14 -0.77 2.13
C TRP A 150 8.26 -2.20 2.67
N TRP A 151 9.37 -2.85 2.32
CA TRP A 151 9.67 -4.23 2.64
C TRP A 151 11.04 -4.34 3.28
N ARG A 152 11.20 -5.27 4.21
CA ARG A 152 12.54 -5.70 4.66
C ARG A 152 12.62 -7.22 4.73
N MET A 153 13.83 -7.73 4.63
CA MET A 153 14.12 -9.14 4.89
C MET A 153 14.11 -9.38 6.41
N GLU A 154 13.21 -10.21 6.90
CA GLU A 154 13.21 -10.69 8.28
C GLU A 154 13.88 -12.06 8.36
N LEU A 155 14.95 -12.16 9.16
CA LEU A 155 15.72 -13.39 9.28
C LEU A 155 14.99 -14.42 10.17
N LEU A 156 14.81 -15.62 9.63
CA LEU A 156 14.40 -16.82 10.34
C LEU A 156 15.65 -17.63 10.68
N GLY A 157 16.32 -17.20 11.76
CA GLY A 157 17.57 -17.82 12.20
C GLY A 157 18.76 -17.52 11.28
N PRO A 158 19.82 -18.35 11.29
CA PRO A 158 21.13 -17.97 10.76
C PRO A 158 21.26 -17.99 9.23
N LYS A 159 20.28 -18.50 8.46
CA LYS A 159 20.43 -18.71 7.00
C LYS A 159 19.18 -18.53 6.14
N ALA A 160 17.99 -18.43 6.74
CA ALA A 160 16.75 -18.23 6.00
C ALA A 160 16.16 -16.87 6.39
N GLY A 161 15.46 -16.24 5.45
CA GLY A 161 14.71 -15.02 5.72
C GLY A 161 13.48 -14.96 4.84
N THR A 162 12.55 -14.09 5.20
CA THR A 162 11.33 -13.83 4.45
C THR A 162 11.14 -12.32 4.32
N TRP A 163 10.77 -11.87 3.13
CA TRP A 163 10.41 -10.48 2.93
C TRP A 163 9.04 -10.20 3.54
N LYS A 164 8.97 -9.12 4.31
CA LYS A 164 7.75 -8.65 4.95
C LYS A 164 7.53 -7.18 4.67
N GLN A 165 6.27 -6.82 4.46
CA GLN A 165 5.84 -5.43 4.47
C GLN A 165 6.01 -4.87 5.88
N ILE A 166 6.52 -3.66 5.98
CA ILE A 166 6.91 -3.00 7.23
C ILE A 166 6.36 -1.58 7.36
N LEU A 167 6.04 -0.93 6.24
CA LEU A 167 5.36 0.35 6.22
C LEU A 167 4.48 0.42 4.97
N HIS A 168 3.20 0.70 5.17
CA HIS A 168 2.25 1.08 4.13
C HIS A 168 2.14 2.60 4.13
N ASP A 169 2.82 3.26 3.19
CA ASP A 169 2.75 4.71 3.04
C ASP A 169 1.72 5.07 1.97
N ILE A 170 0.48 5.30 2.41
CA ILE A 170 -0.64 5.65 1.53
C ILE A 170 -0.49 7.12 1.15
N LEU A 171 -0.04 7.37 -0.08
CA LEU A 171 0.14 8.72 -0.61
C LEU A 171 -1.20 9.38 -0.93
N TYR A 172 -2.18 8.59 -1.33
CA TYR A 172 -3.51 9.08 -1.71
C TYR A 172 -4.57 8.02 -1.44
N LEU A 173 -5.70 8.46 -0.91
CA LEU A 173 -6.92 7.67 -0.76
C LEU A 173 -8.12 8.58 -1.05
N GLY A 174 -8.80 8.35 -2.16
CA GLY A 174 -9.88 9.24 -2.58
C GLY A 174 -10.54 8.80 -3.88
N PRO A 175 -11.35 9.68 -4.50
CA PRO A 175 -11.89 9.44 -5.83
C PRO A 175 -10.79 9.30 -6.88
N ARG A 176 -11.12 8.66 -8.00
CA ARG A 176 -10.27 8.66 -9.20
C ARG A 176 -9.91 10.08 -9.63
N ASP A 177 -8.63 10.31 -9.91
CA ASP A 177 -8.07 11.60 -10.31
C ASP A 177 -7.59 11.61 -11.77
N GLY A 178 -7.68 10.47 -12.47
CA GLY A 178 -7.28 10.29 -13.86
C GLY A 178 -5.82 9.92 -14.06
N SER A 179 -5.03 9.78 -12.99
CA SER A 179 -3.60 9.39 -13.07
C SER A 179 -3.37 7.89 -12.78
N GLU A 180 -4.43 7.09 -12.73
CA GLU A 180 -4.35 5.66 -12.39
C GLU A 180 -3.50 4.85 -13.37
N THR A 181 -3.37 5.34 -14.61
CA THR A 181 -2.60 4.71 -15.68
C THR A 181 -1.26 5.38 -15.97
N ASP A 182 -0.88 6.41 -15.21
CA ASP A 182 0.37 7.15 -15.42
C ASP A 182 1.61 6.37 -14.95
N THR A 183 1.41 5.15 -14.42
CA THR A 183 2.49 4.27 -13.99
C THR A 183 3.07 3.45 -15.13
N ILE A 184 4.40 3.31 -15.16
CA ILE A 184 5.16 2.46 -16.10
C ILE A 184 5.01 0.94 -15.78
N GLY A 185 4.16 0.57 -14.81
CA GLY A 185 3.96 -0.83 -14.38
C GLY A 185 2.90 -1.58 -15.19
N GLU A 186 2.92 -2.91 -15.11
CA GLU A 186 1.85 -3.76 -15.66
C GLU A 186 0.53 -3.48 -14.93
N VAL A 187 -0.55 -3.25 -15.67
CA VAL A 187 -1.90 -3.10 -15.12
C VAL A 187 -2.59 -4.46 -15.07
N ILE A 188 -3.06 -4.84 -13.89
CA ILE A 188 -3.68 -6.14 -13.60
C ILE A 188 -5.12 -5.91 -13.16
N GLU A 189 -6.08 -6.51 -13.87
CA GLU A 189 -7.50 -6.60 -13.44
C GLU A 189 -7.62 -7.70 -12.38
N GLU A 190 -8.16 -7.36 -11.20
CA GLU A 190 -8.45 -8.31 -10.15
C GLU A 190 -9.72 -9.08 -10.46
N LYS A 191 -9.62 -10.41 -10.42
CA LYS A 191 -10.75 -11.33 -10.60
C LYS A 191 -11.28 -11.88 -9.28
#